data_AF-S0F8C1-F1
#
_entry.id   AF-S0F8C1-F1
#
_cell.length_a   1.000
_cell.length_b   1.000
_cell.length_c   1.000
_cell.angle_alpha   90.00
_cell.angle_beta   90.00
_cell.angle_gamma   90.00
#
_symmetry.space_group_name_H-M   'P 1'
#
loop_
_entity.id
_entity.type
_entity.pdbx_description
1 polymer ?
#
loop_
_entity_poly.entity_id
_entity_poly.type
_entity_poly.pdbx_seq_one_letter_code
_entity_poly.pdbx_strand_id
1 'polypeptide(L)'
;MKTKEYQFDGSIYVCRIVQANDGEELVIAPTALLDVIQPGSFEDENEGFANKEAEYIYDEIFFFTDAETLALPEEQFIEELKKDNSEWLE
;
A
#
# COMPACT_ATOMS: atom_id res chain seq x y z
N MET A 1 -3.03 1.76 15.73
CA MET A 1 -3.12 1.71 14.26
C MET A 1 -4.47 1.15 13.81
N LYS A 2 -5.04 1.69 12.72
CA LYS A 2 -6.24 1.11 12.07
C LYS A 2 -5.81 0.22 10.90
N THR A 3 -6.69 -0.68 10.49
CA THR A 3 -6.52 -1.54 9.31
C THR A 3 -7.65 -1.30 8.32
N LYS A 4 -7.35 -1.45 7.02
CA LYS A 4 -8.32 -1.42 5.93
C LYS A 4 -8.11 -2.66 5.08
N GLU A 5 -9.18 -3.26 4.59
CA GLU A 5 -9.09 -4.46 3.75
C GLU A 5 -9.55 -4.09 2.34
N TYR A 6 -8.77 -4.50 1.34
CA TYR A 6 -9.15 -4.43 -0.07
C TYR A 6 -9.40 -5.84 -0.58
N GLN A 7 -10.49 -6.02 -1.31
CA GLN A 7 -10.75 -7.25 -2.03
C GLN A 7 -10.48 -7.00 -3.51
N PHE A 8 -9.55 -7.76 -4.10
CA PHE A 8 -9.22 -7.66 -5.51
C PHE A 8 -8.91 -9.05 -6.05
N ASP A 9 -9.44 -9.37 -7.23
CA ASP A 9 -9.27 -10.68 -7.89
C ASP A 9 -9.58 -11.89 -6.97
N GLY A 10 -10.60 -11.77 -6.12
CA GLY A 10 -11.00 -12.82 -5.18
C GLY A 10 -10.07 -13.04 -3.97
N SER A 11 -9.01 -12.22 -3.84
CA SER A 11 -8.09 -12.22 -2.71
C SER A 11 -8.33 -11.01 -1.80
N ILE A 12 -8.03 -11.15 -0.51
CA ILE A 12 -8.14 -10.07 0.48
C ILE A 12 -6.74 -9.60 0.84
N TYR A 13 -6.53 -8.29 0.75
CA TYR A 13 -5.28 -7.61 1.06
C TYR A 13 -5.50 -6.71 2.27
N VAL A 14 -4.73 -6.98 3.33
CA VAL A 14 -4.80 -6.21 4.58
C VAL A 14 -3.81 -5.05 4.50
N CYS A 15 -4.35 -3.84 4.56
CA CYS A 15 -3.61 -2.60 4.59
C CYS A 15 -3.62 -2.01 6.02
N ARG A 16 -2.62 -1.16 6.29
CA ARG A 16 -2.51 -0.41 7.53
C ARG A 16 -2.70 1.07 7.27
N ILE A 17 -3.36 1.76 8.19
CA ILE A 17 -3.53 3.20 8.12
C ILE A 17 -2.64 3.85 9.18
N VAL A 18 -1.76 4.72 8.71
CA VAL A 18 -0.91 5.58 9.54
C VAL A 18 -1.44 7.01 9.50
N GLN A 19 -1.22 7.76 10.57
CA GLN A 19 -1.57 9.18 10.59
C GLN A 19 -0.31 9.98 10.23
N ALA A 20 -0.43 10.84 9.23
CA ALA A 20 0.59 11.79 8.84
C ALA A 20 0.72 12.93 9.86
N ASN A 21 1.78 13.71 9.70
CA ASN A 21 2.10 14.87 10.55
C ASN A 21 0.98 15.94 10.55
N ASP A 22 0.34 16.14 9.40
CA ASP A 22 -0.77 17.09 9.25
C ASP A 22 -2.13 16.53 9.75
N GLY A 23 -2.18 15.23 10.05
CA GLY A 23 -3.39 14.54 10.48
C GLY A 23 -4.08 13.73 9.38
N GLU A 24 -3.60 13.77 8.13
CA GLU A 24 -4.07 12.91 7.04
C GLU A 24 -3.88 11.41 7.34
N GLU A 25 -4.83 10.58 6.91
CA GLU A 25 -4.75 9.12 7.03
C GLU A 25 -4.10 8.53 5.77
N LEU A 26 -2.87 8.03 5.90
CA LEU A 26 -2.13 7.42 4.79
C LEU A 26 -2.33 5.90 4.81
N VAL A 27 -2.75 5.36 3.66
CA VAL A 27 -2.97 3.92 3.50
C VAL A 27 -1.70 3.25 3.01
N ILE A 28 -1.22 2.27 3.77
CA ILE A 28 -0.04 1.47 3.46
C ILE A 28 -0.49 0.07 3.08
N ALA A 29 -0.15 -0.37 1.87
CA ALA A 29 -0.62 -1.63 1.30
C ALA A 29 0.52 -2.63 1.05
N PRO A 30 0.21 -3.94 0.95
CA PRO A 30 1.22 -4.93 0.61
C PRO A 30 1.62 -4.82 -0.87
N THR A 31 2.90 -5.03 -1.19
CA THR A 31 3.38 -5.13 -2.59
C THR A 31 2.66 -6.24 -3.37
N ALA A 32 2.19 -7.30 -2.71
CA ALA A 32 1.35 -8.31 -3.33
C ALA A 32 0.04 -7.75 -3.93
N LEU A 33 -0.50 -6.65 -3.37
CA LEU A 33 -1.64 -5.96 -3.98
C LEU A 33 -1.20 -5.21 -5.24
N LEU A 34 -0.01 -4.58 -5.23
CA LEU A 34 0.56 -3.90 -6.40
C LEU A 34 0.72 -4.87 -7.57
N ASP A 35 1.26 -6.07 -7.32
CA ASP A 35 1.50 -7.10 -8.35
C ASP A 35 0.22 -7.53 -9.08
N VAL A 36 -0.94 -7.50 -8.40
CA VAL A 36 -2.22 -7.89 -9.03
C VAL A 36 -2.95 -6.72 -9.66
N ILE A 37 -2.83 -5.50 -9.11
CA ILE A 37 -3.48 -4.31 -9.70
C ILE A 37 -2.68 -3.74 -10.86
N GLN A 38 -1.36 -3.98 -10.93
CA GLN A 38 -0.48 -3.64 -12.05
C GLN A 38 0.35 -4.86 -12.47
N PRO A 39 -0.26 -5.88 -13.09
CA PRO A 39 0.42 -7.13 -13.45
C PRO A 39 1.40 -6.97 -14.62
N GLY A 40 1.29 -5.88 -15.38
CA GLY A 40 2.15 -5.61 -16.53
C GLY A 40 3.53 -5.11 -16.14
N SER A 41 4.56 -5.69 -16.76
CA SER A 41 5.90 -5.09 -16.75
C SER A 41 6.00 -3.92 -17.74
N PHE A 42 6.98 -3.06 -17.54
CA PHE A 42 7.29 -1.97 -18.46
C PHE A 42 7.54 -2.53 -19.88
N GLU A 43 6.88 -1.94 -20.90
CA GLU A 43 6.87 -2.38 -22.31
C GLU A 43 6.10 -3.68 -22.61
N ASP A 44 5.29 -4.22 -21.69
CA ASP A 44 4.40 -5.37 -21.94
C ASP A 44 3.05 -4.94 -22.57
N GLU A 45 2.37 -5.83 -23.29
CA GLU A 45 1.01 -5.54 -23.81
C GLU A 45 0.01 -5.28 -22.67
N ASN A 46 0.27 -5.86 -21.50
CA ASN A 46 -0.51 -5.70 -20.30
C ASN A 46 0.00 -4.56 -19.41
N GLU A 47 0.87 -3.68 -19.91
CA GLU A 47 1.37 -2.51 -19.19
C GLU A 47 0.20 -1.65 -18.70
N GLY A 48 0.21 -1.33 -17.40
CA GLY A 48 -0.81 -0.52 -16.74
C GLY A 48 -1.65 -1.29 -15.73
N PHE A 49 -2.80 -0.71 -15.37
CA PHE A 49 -3.69 -1.29 -14.38
C PHE A 49 -4.50 -2.46 -14.94
N ALA A 50 -4.70 -3.49 -14.13
CA ALA A 50 -5.52 -4.65 -14.48
C ALA A 50 -6.95 -4.27 -14.90
N ASN A 51 -7.52 -3.23 -14.28
CA ASN A 51 -8.82 -2.65 -14.63
C ASN A 51 -8.99 -1.26 -13.97
N LYS A 52 -10.20 -0.67 -14.08
CA LYS A 52 -10.52 0.63 -13.46
C LYS A 52 -10.61 0.62 -11.93
N GLU A 53 -10.94 -0.53 -11.33
CA GLU A 53 -10.94 -0.69 -9.88
C GLU A 53 -9.51 -0.69 -9.33
N ALA A 54 -8.58 -1.34 -10.04
CA ALA A 54 -7.15 -1.33 -9.74
C ALA A 54 -6.56 0.09 -9.74
N GLU A 55 -6.93 0.93 -10.72
CA GLU A 55 -6.54 2.35 -10.76
C GLU A 55 -7.04 3.10 -9.52
N TYR A 56 -8.32 2.94 -9.17
CA TYR A 56 -8.90 3.56 -7.97
C TYR A 56 -8.25 3.11 -6.67
N ILE A 57 -7.97 1.82 -6.53
CA ILE A 57 -7.27 1.26 -5.36
C ILE A 57 -5.86 1.85 -5.26
N TYR A 58 -5.13 1.94 -6.38
CA TYR A 58 -3.80 2.51 -6.41
C TYR A 58 -3.80 3.99 -5.99
N ASP A 59 -4.74 4.79 -6.49
CA ASP A 59 -4.86 6.21 -6.12
C ASP A 59 -5.14 6.43 -4.61
N GLU A 60 -5.79 5.47 -3.92
CA GLU A 60 -6.00 5.54 -2.48
C GLU A 60 -4.75 5.15 -1.66
N ILE A 61 -3.80 4.42 -2.25
CA ILE A 61 -2.64 3.88 -1.53
C ILE A 61 -1.51 4.89 -1.56
N PHE A 62 -1.03 5.26 -0.37
CA PHE A 62 0.10 6.17 -0.21
C PHE A 62 1.44 5.46 -0.45
N PHE A 63 1.60 4.25 0.09
CA PHE A 63 2.87 3.51 0.00
C PHE A 63 2.65 1.99 -0.02
N PHE A 64 3.52 1.28 -0.75
CA PHE A 64 3.53 -0.18 -0.79
C PHE A 64 4.76 -0.73 -0.09
N THR A 65 4.57 -1.78 0.72
CA THR A 65 5.67 -2.46 1.42
C THR A 65 5.42 -3.97 1.47
N ASP A 66 6.43 -4.76 1.80
CA ASP A 66 6.28 -6.20 1.92
C ASP A 66 5.40 -6.61 3.13
N ALA A 67 4.90 -7.84 3.07
CA ALA A 67 4.03 -8.38 4.12
C ALA A 67 4.77 -8.54 5.46
N GLU A 68 6.09 -8.70 5.45
CA GLU A 68 6.91 -8.82 6.67
C GLU A 68 6.92 -7.48 7.42
N THR A 69 7.14 -6.38 6.71
CA THR A 69 7.08 -5.01 7.24
C THR A 69 5.69 -4.67 7.77
N LEU A 70 4.62 -5.00 7.02
CA LEU A 70 3.23 -4.80 7.49
C LEU A 70 2.90 -5.58 8.78
N ALA A 71 3.54 -6.73 8.99
CA ALA A 71 3.34 -7.56 10.17
C ALA A 71 4.12 -7.06 11.41
N LEU A 72 5.01 -6.07 11.26
CA LEU A 72 5.78 -5.53 12.36
C LEU A 72 4.88 -4.90 13.45
N PRO A 73 5.35 -4.88 14.71
CA PRO A 73 4.77 -4.06 15.76
C PRO A 73 4.71 -2.59 15.34
N GLU A 74 3.73 -1.84 15.86
CA GLU A 74 3.49 -0.45 15.47
C GLU A 74 4.74 0.44 15.50
N GLU A 75 5.53 0.37 16.58
CA GLU A 75 6.76 1.16 16.72
C GLU A 75 7.77 0.86 15.61
N GLN A 76 8.10 -0.43 15.40
CA GLN A 76 9.05 -0.86 14.36
C GLN A 76 8.53 -0.60 12.94
N PHE A 77 7.22 -0.76 12.72
CA PHE A 77 6.61 -0.47 11.43
C PHE A 77 6.72 1.01 11.06
N ILE A 78 6.44 1.91 12.01
CA ILE A 78 6.58 3.35 11.80
C ILE A 78 8.04 3.73 11.58
N GLU A 79 8.98 3.16 12.35
CA GLU A 79 10.41 3.38 12.13
C GLU A 79 10.86 2.94 10.73
N GLU A 80 10.36 1.79 10.24
CA GLU A 80 10.69 1.32 8.90
C GLU A 80 10.10 2.23 7.82
N LEU A 81 8.82 2.62 7.95
CA LEU A 81 8.20 3.55 7.02
C LEU A 81 8.88 4.93 6.98
N LYS A 82 9.39 5.41 8.12
CA LYS A 82 10.11 6.69 8.21
C LYS A 82 11.40 6.70 7.38
N LYS A 83 12.02 5.54 7.10
CA LYS A 83 13.23 5.49 6.27
C LYS A 83 12.97 6.04 4.87
N ASP A 84 11.82 5.71 4.29
CA ASP A 84 11.42 6.14 2.95
C ASP A 84 10.46 7.34 2.95
N ASN A 85 9.76 7.60 4.07
CA ASN A 85 8.67 8.57 4.16
C ASN A 85 8.81 9.54 5.35
N SER A 86 10.04 9.89 5.75
CA SER A 86 10.31 10.74 6.94
C SER A 86 9.62 12.12 6.91
N GLU A 87 9.39 12.69 5.73
CA GLU A 87 8.72 13.99 5.60
C GLU A 87 7.23 13.95 5.99
N TRP A 88 6.62 12.76 5.97
CA TRP A 88 5.20 12.55 6.20
C TRP A 88 4.87 11.98 7.58
N LEU A 89 5.88 11.43 8.30
CA LEU A 89 5.71 10.70 9.56
C LEU A 89 6.66 11.21 10.66
N GLU A 90 6.13 11.68 11.79
CA GLU A 90 6.82 12.18 12.99
C GLU A 90 6.92 11.18 14.13
#